data_AF-A0A9X1W8B7-F1
#
_entry.id   AF-A0A9X1W8B7-F1
#
_cell.length_a   1.000
_cell.length_b   1.000
_cell.length_c   1.000
_cell.angle_alpha   90.00
_cell.angle_beta   90.00
_cell.angle_gamma   90.00
#
_symmetry.space_group_name_H-M   'P 1'
#
loop_
_entity.id
_entity.type
_entity.pdbx_description
1 polymer ?
#
loop_
_entity_poly.entity_id
_entity_poly.type
_entity_poly.pdbx_seq_one_letter_code
_entity_poly.pdbx_strand_id
1 'polypeptide(L)'
;MTAPHTGRTSAQHAIQQVPISLQRDFITVVGASHMTLMEKLRGQKGNKMRFINQGIRQIRLYPPASADDSTQRIFLIFTEDYERPLLEAVKDVVETRYGAKYRELDSIAHLLDFINLRISKNREIKQLDLFAHGLVGTIEFGYELAKADSYRMRDAQARMLKPEAFDLRGKIHSYACRTGLGIDADVYVSEGEDPLYEQSLAQLLANTAQTPVWAFARRSNYDQTYGSSEDRAALTGARNRVQADANAMKAYRRQLSQYQKRLEAHRQASNNPIAALPDESSPRPPQKTASADDQALVRHANSRDEYEQSIGYPLDAEGAVRPVRAGDSPTGVPATLLEFKPQ
;
A
#
# COMPACT_ATOMS: atom_id res chain seq x y z
N MET A 1 40.64 -38.60 9.81
CA MET A 1 40.42 -37.31 10.50
C MET A 1 41.04 -36.22 9.64
N THR A 2 40.21 -35.45 8.95
CA THR A 2 40.63 -34.37 8.05
C THR A 2 40.91 -33.11 8.88
N ALA A 3 42.10 -32.53 8.71
CA ALA A 3 42.49 -31.29 9.36
C ALA A 3 41.67 -30.11 8.80
N PRO A 4 41.24 -29.15 9.64
CA PRO A 4 40.53 -27.98 9.15
C PRO A 4 41.51 -27.03 8.44
N HIS A 5 41.19 -26.67 7.21
CA HIS A 5 41.87 -25.60 6.48
C HIS A 5 41.60 -24.26 7.17
N THR A 6 42.64 -23.69 7.77
CA THR A 6 42.63 -22.30 8.25
C THR A 6 43.11 -21.40 7.13
N GLY A 7 42.17 -20.83 6.37
CA GLY A 7 42.47 -19.75 5.43
C GLY A 7 42.91 -18.51 6.20
N ARG A 8 44.13 -18.04 5.97
CA ARG A 8 44.61 -16.72 6.43
C ARG A 8 44.02 -15.66 5.49
N THR A 9 43.15 -14.80 6.00
CA THR A 9 42.75 -13.57 5.30
C THR A 9 43.84 -12.52 5.47
N SER A 10 44.37 -11.99 4.36
CA SER A 10 45.34 -10.89 4.36
C SER A 10 44.64 -9.56 4.70
N ALA A 11 45.42 -8.55 5.11
CA ALA A 11 44.97 -7.19 5.45
C ALA A 11 44.31 -6.40 4.29
N GLN A 12 44.07 -7.03 3.14
CA GLN A 12 43.49 -6.43 1.93
C GLN A 12 41.95 -6.53 1.88
N HIS A 13 41.33 -7.24 2.82
CA HIS A 13 39.88 -7.31 2.97
C HIS A 13 39.51 -6.96 4.41
N ALA A 14 39.40 -5.67 4.71
CA ALA A 14 38.83 -5.23 5.98
C ALA A 14 37.40 -5.81 6.08
N ILE A 15 37.17 -6.65 7.08
CA ILE A 15 35.83 -7.11 7.42
C ILE A 15 35.11 -5.90 8.02
N GLN A 16 34.25 -5.25 7.23
CA GLN A 16 33.32 -4.27 7.76
C GLN A 16 32.19 -5.04 8.45
N GLN A 17 32.19 -5.03 9.79
CA GLN A 17 31.00 -5.45 10.52
C GLN A 17 29.91 -4.40 10.32
N VAL A 18 28.89 -4.76 9.54
CA VAL A 18 27.69 -3.93 9.40
C VAL A 18 26.74 -4.33 10.52
N PRO A 19 26.47 -3.46 11.51
CA PRO A 19 25.48 -3.76 12.53
C PRO A 19 24.12 -3.88 11.85
N ILE A 20 23.48 -5.05 11.98
CA ILE A 20 22.12 -5.28 11.48
C ILE A 20 21.16 -4.95 12.62
N SER A 21 20.24 -4.02 12.42
CA SER A 21 19.15 -3.81 13.37
C SER A 21 18.08 -4.90 13.22
N LEU A 22 17.61 -5.42 14.34
CA LEU A 22 16.42 -6.26 14.38
C LEU A 22 15.12 -5.44 14.27
N GLN A 23 15.21 -4.11 14.42
CA GLN A 23 14.07 -3.20 14.35
C GLN A 23 13.89 -2.65 12.93
N ARG A 24 12.71 -2.92 12.36
CA ARG A 24 12.45 -2.78 10.93
C ARG A 24 11.23 -1.91 10.68
N ASP A 25 11.37 -0.97 9.76
CA ASP A 25 10.30 -0.07 9.33
C ASP A 25 9.88 -0.38 7.89
N PHE A 26 8.57 -0.48 7.68
CA PHE A 26 7.90 -0.47 6.38
C PHE A 26 7.07 0.81 6.29
N ILE A 27 7.45 1.70 5.37
CA ILE A 27 6.98 3.09 5.35
C ILE A 27 6.27 3.37 4.04
N THR A 28 5.02 3.79 4.11
CA THR A 28 4.35 4.42 2.99
C THR A 28 4.31 5.93 3.18
N VAL A 29 4.50 6.68 2.10
CA VAL A 29 4.40 8.14 2.06
C VAL A 29 3.39 8.52 0.98
N VAL A 30 2.38 9.28 1.36
CA VAL A 30 1.34 9.74 0.43
C VAL A 30 1.37 11.27 0.32
N GLY A 31 1.34 11.76 -0.92
CA GLY A 31 1.26 13.18 -1.23
C GLY A 31 -0.12 13.77 -0.96
N ALA A 32 -0.14 15.09 -0.82
CA ALA A 32 -1.32 15.91 -0.95
C ALA A 32 -1.75 15.99 -2.42
N SER A 33 -3.05 15.95 -2.66
CA SER A 33 -3.62 16.00 -4.00
C SER A 33 -4.55 17.20 -4.13
N HIS A 34 -4.34 17.97 -5.20
CA HIS A 34 -5.20 19.05 -5.63
C HIS A 34 -6.47 18.48 -6.31
N MET A 35 -7.61 19.12 -6.09
CA MET A 35 -8.77 18.99 -6.98
C MET A 35 -8.95 20.30 -7.73
N THR A 36 -8.93 20.23 -9.06
CA THR A 36 -9.24 21.36 -9.91
C THR A 36 -10.66 21.88 -9.65
N LEU A 37 -10.93 23.15 -9.99
CA LEU A 37 -12.26 23.74 -9.87
C LEU A 37 -13.33 22.91 -10.60
N MET A 38 -12.99 22.38 -11.78
CA MET A 38 -13.88 21.51 -12.55
C MET A 38 -14.16 20.17 -11.84
N GLU A 39 -13.17 19.58 -11.19
CA GLU A 39 -13.37 18.36 -10.39
C GLU A 39 -14.20 18.61 -9.14
N LYS A 40 -13.98 19.76 -8.47
CA LYS A 40 -14.81 20.22 -7.35
C LYS A 40 -16.27 20.38 -7.77
N LEU A 41 -16.52 21.05 -8.90
CA LEU A 41 -17.88 21.23 -9.46
C LEU A 41 -18.53 19.90 -9.88
N ARG A 42 -17.75 18.91 -10.30
CA ARG A 42 -18.22 17.56 -10.66
C ARG A 42 -18.27 16.58 -9.48
N GLY A 43 -17.94 17.02 -8.26
CA GLY A 43 -17.92 16.16 -7.08
C GLY A 43 -16.88 15.03 -7.14
N GLN A 44 -15.82 15.15 -7.95
CA GLN A 44 -14.81 14.10 -8.17
C GLN A 44 -13.80 13.98 -7.03
N LYS A 45 -14.28 13.95 -5.79
CA LYS A 45 -13.47 13.79 -4.57
C LYS A 45 -12.62 12.51 -4.58
N GLY A 46 -12.99 11.52 -5.39
CA GLY A 46 -12.20 10.32 -5.62
C GLY A 46 -10.78 10.59 -6.14
N ASN A 47 -10.55 11.63 -6.95
CA ASN A 47 -9.20 11.92 -7.45
C ASN A 47 -8.24 12.33 -6.33
N LYS A 48 -8.77 13.09 -5.36
CA LYS A 48 -8.04 13.54 -4.18
C LYS A 48 -7.57 12.39 -3.26
N MET A 49 -8.28 11.27 -3.31
CA MET A 49 -8.10 10.13 -2.41
C MET A 49 -7.18 9.04 -2.98
N ARG A 50 -6.71 9.19 -4.23
CA ARG A 50 -5.93 8.15 -4.92
C ARG A 50 -4.67 7.77 -4.17
N PHE A 51 -3.88 8.74 -3.72
CA PHE A 51 -2.64 8.47 -3.00
C PHE A 51 -2.91 7.85 -1.63
N ILE A 52 -3.88 8.38 -0.87
CA ILE A 52 -4.28 7.85 0.44
C ILE A 52 -4.69 6.37 0.32
N ASN A 53 -5.60 6.05 -0.60
CA ASN A 53 -6.10 4.68 -0.76
C ASN A 53 -4.99 3.72 -1.24
N GLN A 54 -4.06 4.18 -2.09
CA GLN A 54 -2.88 3.37 -2.44
C GLN A 54 -1.95 3.15 -1.24
N GLY A 55 -1.74 4.17 -0.39
CA GLY A 55 -0.99 4.02 0.85
C GLY A 55 -1.63 3.01 1.81
N ILE A 56 -2.96 3.05 1.99
CA ILE A 56 -3.69 2.10 2.85
C ILE A 56 -3.56 0.68 2.30
N ARG A 57 -3.69 0.52 0.97
CA ARG A 57 -3.42 -0.76 0.31
C ARG A 57 -2.00 -1.23 0.61
N GLN A 58 -1.02 -0.34 0.57
CA GLN A 58 0.38 -0.69 0.82
C GLN A 58 0.62 -1.12 2.27
N ILE A 59 0.05 -0.42 3.24
CA ILE A 59 0.07 -0.82 4.66
C ILE A 59 -0.48 -2.24 4.85
N ARG A 60 -1.59 -2.58 4.17
CA ARG A 60 -2.19 -3.92 4.21
C ARG A 60 -1.24 -5.01 3.67
N LEU A 61 -0.39 -4.67 2.70
CA LEU A 61 0.53 -5.61 2.05
C LEU A 61 1.86 -5.80 2.81
N TYR A 62 2.26 -4.84 3.64
CA TYR A 62 3.42 -5.00 4.50
C TYR A 62 3.25 -6.17 5.48
N PRO A 63 4.35 -6.74 6.00
CA PRO A 63 4.27 -7.65 7.15
C PRO A 63 3.52 -7.00 8.33
N PRO A 64 2.69 -7.74 9.08
CA PRO A 64 2.04 -7.23 10.28
C PRO A 64 3.02 -6.55 11.24
N ALA A 65 2.58 -5.45 11.84
CA ALA A 65 3.33 -4.86 12.94
C ALA A 65 3.43 -5.86 14.10
N SER A 66 4.58 -5.93 14.74
CA SER A 66 4.78 -6.80 15.89
C SER A 66 4.40 -6.08 17.19
N ALA A 67 3.94 -6.84 18.19
CA ALA A 67 3.53 -6.27 19.48
C ALA A 67 4.69 -5.58 20.24
N ASP A 68 5.94 -5.99 19.96
CA ASP A 68 7.17 -5.43 20.54
C ASP A 68 7.80 -4.33 19.68
N ASP A 69 7.12 -3.87 18.63
CA ASP A 69 7.60 -2.84 17.71
C ASP A 69 8.90 -3.18 16.94
N SER A 70 9.36 -4.44 16.97
CA SER A 70 10.48 -4.93 16.14
C SER A 70 10.17 -4.86 14.65
N THR A 71 8.90 -4.96 14.26
CA THR A 71 8.40 -4.65 12.91
C THR A 71 7.33 -3.57 13.00
N GLN A 72 7.55 -2.43 12.35
CA GLN A 72 6.58 -1.34 12.29
C GLN A 72 6.08 -1.11 10.88
N ARG A 73 4.77 -0.87 10.78
CA ARG A 73 4.12 -0.27 9.61
C ARG A 73 3.92 1.20 9.88
N ILE A 74 4.25 2.07 8.93
CA ILE A 74 4.22 3.51 9.13
C ILE A 74 3.58 4.17 7.91
N PHE A 75 2.62 5.05 8.16
CA PHE A 75 1.92 5.84 7.17
C PHE A 75 2.24 7.32 7.37
N LEU A 76 2.91 7.92 6.39
CA LEU A 76 3.23 9.35 6.36
C LEU A 76 2.36 10.05 5.33
N ILE A 77 1.79 11.20 5.69
CA ILE A 77 0.91 11.95 4.80
C ILE A 77 1.26 13.42 4.80
N PHE A 78 1.41 13.99 3.60
CA PHE A 78 1.42 15.44 3.42
C PHE A 78 -0.01 15.97 3.49
N THR A 79 -0.24 16.97 4.35
CA THR A 79 -1.61 17.30 4.80
C THR A 79 -2.29 18.44 4.06
N GLU A 80 -1.58 19.12 3.16
CA GLU A 80 -2.12 20.33 2.52
C GLU A 80 -3.43 20.03 1.76
N ASP A 81 -4.40 20.94 1.88
CA ASP A 81 -5.74 20.87 1.28
C ASP A 81 -6.60 19.69 1.78
N TYR A 82 -6.12 18.79 2.66
CA TYR A 82 -6.97 17.78 3.30
C TYR A 82 -7.69 18.34 4.53
N GLU A 83 -8.99 18.06 4.65
CA GLU A 83 -9.79 18.48 5.79
C GLU A 83 -9.53 17.60 7.02
N ARG A 84 -9.64 18.17 8.22
CA ARG A 84 -9.38 17.47 9.48
C ARG A 84 -10.22 16.19 9.67
N PRO A 85 -11.54 16.15 9.35
CA PRO A 85 -12.33 14.92 9.47
C PRO A 85 -11.81 13.78 8.60
N LEU A 86 -11.31 14.10 7.39
CA LEU A 86 -10.70 13.11 6.50
C LEU A 86 -9.40 12.57 7.11
N LEU A 87 -8.52 13.44 7.57
CA LEU A 87 -7.23 13.04 8.14
C LEU A 87 -7.42 12.19 9.42
N GLU A 88 -8.40 12.51 10.27
CA GLU A 88 -8.75 11.66 11.44
C GLU A 88 -9.29 10.29 11.01
N ALA A 89 -10.13 10.22 9.97
CA ALA A 89 -10.63 8.95 9.46
C ALA A 89 -9.50 8.08 8.86
N VAL A 90 -8.55 8.68 8.14
CA VAL A 90 -7.35 7.97 7.65
C VAL A 90 -6.53 7.46 8.83
N LYS A 91 -6.31 8.30 9.84
CA LYS A 91 -5.58 7.91 11.05
C LYS A 91 -6.23 6.73 11.75
N ASP A 92 -7.55 6.76 11.98
CA ASP A 92 -8.26 5.64 12.61
C ASP A 92 -8.14 4.35 11.80
N VAL A 93 -8.32 4.41 10.48
CA VAL A 93 -8.10 3.24 9.61
C VAL A 93 -6.66 2.71 9.76
N VAL A 94 -5.66 3.57 9.69
CA VAL A 94 -4.25 3.18 9.75
C VAL A 94 -3.88 2.58 11.11
N GLU A 95 -4.28 3.23 12.21
CA GLU A 95 -3.89 2.84 13.57
C GLU A 95 -4.75 1.68 14.09
N THR A 96 -6.08 1.80 14.02
CA THR A 96 -7.00 0.83 14.62
C THR A 96 -7.11 -0.45 13.79
N ARG A 97 -7.22 -0.34 12.45
CA ARG A 97 -7.44 -1.52 11.59
C ARG A 97 -6.15 -2.24 11.24
N TYR A 98 -5.06 -1.49 11.03
CA TYR A 98 -3.81 -2.04 10.52
C TYR A 98 -2.65 -2.06 11.51
N GLY A 99 -2.83 -1.50 12.71
CA GLY A 99 -1.80 -1.43 13.74
C GLY A 99 -0.57 -0.65 13.27
N ALA A 100 -0.74 0.26 12.31
CA ALA A 100 0.34 1.07 11.75
C ALA A 100 0.43 2.42 12.47
N LYS A 101 1.60 3.04 12.45
CA LYS A 101 1.81 4.38 13.02
C LYS A 101 1.46 5.44 11.98
N TYR A 102 0.66 6.43 12.36
CA TYR A 102 0.28 7.54 11.48
C TYR A 102 1.08 8.81 11.83
N ARG A 103 1.59 9.53 10.82
CA ARG A 103 2.25 10.83 10.99
C ARG A 103 1.96 11.79 9.85
N GLU A 104 1.78 13.05 10.22
CA GLU A 104 1.54 14.16 9.30
C GLU A 104 2.85 14.88 8.98
N LEU A 105 3.00 15.26 7.71
CA LEU A 105 4.13 15.98 7.16
C LEU A 105 3.66 17.32 6.60
N ASP A 106 4.47 18.34 6.82
CA ASP A 106 4.20 19.71 6.37
C ASP A 106 5.39 20.31 5.59
N SER A 107 6.37 19.48 5.25
CA SER A 107 7.49 19.83 4.37
C SER A 107 8.28 18.59 3.99
N ILE A 108 9.06 18.68 2.91
CA ILE A 108 10.02 17.65 2.52
C ILE A 108 11.13 17.47 3.57
N ALA A 109 11.47 18.54 4.32
CA ALA A 109 12.41 18.46 5.42
C ALA A 109 11.91 17.50 6.52
N HIS A 110 10.62 17.55 6.88
CA HIS A 110 10.05 16.61 7.84
C HIS A 110 10.17 15.15 7.37
N LEU A 111 10.01 14.88 6.07
CA LEU A 111 10.20 13.53 5.52
C LEU A 111 11.66 13.08 5.67
N LEU A 112 12.61 13.93 5.29
CA LEU A 112 14.04 13.63 5.36
C LEU A 112 14.50 13.44 6.81
N ASP A 113 14.07 14.31 7.71
CA ASP A 113 14.35 14.19 9.15
C ASP A 113 13.77 12.89 9.69
N PHE A 114 12.53 12.56 9.33
CA PHE A 114 11.91 11.32 9.74
C PHE A 114 12.69 10.09 9.26
N ILE A 115 13.08 10.05 7.99
CA ILE A 115 13.92 8.97 7.41
C ILE A 115 15.25 8.88 8.18
N ASN A 116 16.01 9.98 8.26
CA ASN A 116 17.34 9.99 8.84
C ASN A 116 17.36 9.76 10.36
N LEU A 117 16.26 10.05 11.07
CA LEU A 117 16.12 9.78 12.50
C LEU A 117 16.25 8.30 12.84
N ARG A 118 15.98 7.39 11.88
CA ARG A 118 16.08 5.92 12.04
C ARG A 118 17.45 5.49 12.52
N ILE A 119 18.50 6.17 12.06
CA ILE A 119 19.89 5.93 12.45
C ILE A 119 20.03 6.04 13.97
N SER A 120 19.63 7.17 14.55
CA SER A 120 19.70 7.38 16.01
C SER A 120 18.71 6.51 16.80
N LYS A 121 17.64 6.04 16.15
CA LYS A 121 16.67 5.11 16.74
C LYS A 121 17.11 3.66 16.63
N ASN A 122 18.25 3.39 15.99
CA ASN A 122 18.75 2.06 15.70
C ASN A 122 17.71 1.19 14.99
N ARG A 123 17.05 1.76 13.97
CA ARG A 123 16.03 1.11 13.14
C ARG A 123 16.44 1.19 11.68
N GLU A 124 16.02 0.23 10.88
CA GLU A 124 16.32 0.18 9.45
C GLU A 124 15.03 0.20 8.63
N ILE A 125 15.05 0.94 7.52
CA ILE A 125 13.96 0.96 6.55
C ILE A 125 14.11 -0.25 5.63
N LYS A 126 13.19 -1.20 5.74
CA LYS A 126 13.12 -2.37 4.86
C LYS A 126 12.39 -2.06 3.56
N GLN A 127 11.39 -1.18 3.62
CA GLN A 127 10.68 -0.74 2.44
C GLN A 127 10.15 0.69 2.60
N LEU A 128 10.30 1.50 1.55
CA LEU A 128 9.74 2.84 1.43
C LEU A 128 8.93 2.93 0.13
N ASP A 129 7.63 3.18 0.22
CA ASP A 129 6.74 3.31 -0.94
C ASP A 129 6.17 4.74 -1.02
N LEU A 130 6.44 5.43 -2.13
CA LEU A 130 6.09 6.84 -2.35
C LEU A 130 4.93 6.94 -3.36
N PHE A 131 3.80 7.51 -2.94
CA PHE A 131 2.62 7.75 -3.78
C PHE A 131 2.37 9.25 -3.93
N ALA A 132 2.65 9.81 -5.10
CA ALA A 132 2.54 11.23 -5.35
C ALA A 132 2.44 11.53 -6.86
N HIS A 133 2.29 12.81 -7.20
CA HIS A 133 2.58 13.27 -8.56
C HIS A 133 4.09 13.25 -8.81
N GLY A 134 4.48 13.33 -10.09
CA GLY A 134 5.88 13.42 -10.49
C GLY A 134 6.08 14.16 -11.80
N LEU A 135 7.20 14.84 -11.90
CA LEU A 135 7.76 15.32 -13.14
C LEU A 135 9.14 14.68 -13.31
N VAL A 136 9.75 14.85 -14.48
CA VAL A 136 11.14 14.43 -14.66
C VAL A 136 12.01 15.16 -13.62
N GLY A 137 12.88 14.42 -12.94
CA GLY A 137 13.76 14.95 -11.90
C GLY A 137 13.10 15.28 -10.55
N THR A 138 11.79 15.05 -10.36
CA THR A 138 11.10 15.46 -9.12
C THR A 138 10.00 14.49 -8.66
N ILE A 139 9.82 14.38 -7.34
CA ILE A 139 8.61 13.82 -6.72
C ILE A 139 7.82 14.97 -6.11
N GLU A 140 6.57 15.13 -6.53
CA GLU A 140 5.72 16.28 -6.22
C GLU A 140 4.66 15.87 -5.18
N PHE A 141 5.01 15.93 -3.89
CA PHE A 141 4.07 15.60 -2.80
C PHE A 141 2.98 16.65 -2.55
N GLY A 142 3.01 17.78 -3.27
CA GLY A 142 1.99 18.85 -3.19
C GLY A 142 1.78 19.53 -4.54
N TYR A 143 1.80 18.78 -5.64
CA TYR A 143 1.69 19.31 -7.00
C TYR A 143 0.46 20.23 -7.15
N GLU A 144 0.68 21.42 -7.72
CA GLU A 144 -0.34 22.48 -7.89
C GLU A 144 -0.99 23.02 -6.60
N LEU A 145 -0.39 22.76 -5.43
CA LEU A 145 -0.82 23.33 -4.16
C LEU A 145 0.07 24.50 -3.71
N ALA A 146 -0.36 25.25 -2.69
CA ALA A 146 0.37 26.44 -2.25
C ALA A 146 1.74 26.11 -1.62
N LYS A 147 1.90 24.91 -1.04
CA LYS A 147 3.18 24.40 -0.52
C LYS A 147 3.92 23.49 -1.49
N ALA A 148 3.59 23.50 -2.79
CA ALA A 148 4.24 22.65 -3.80
C ALA A 148 5.77 22.65 -3.69
N ASP A 149 6.39 23.83 -3.59
CA ASP A 149 7.85 23.97 -3.51
C ASP A 149 8.45 23.41 -2.20
N SER A 150 7.76 23.54 -1.08
CA SER A 150 8.25 22.99 0.20
C SER A 150 7.98 21.49 0.33
N TYR A 151 7.09 20.93 -0.48
CA TYR A 151 6.75 19.51 -0.52
C TYR A 151 7.54 18.75 -1.60
N ARG A 152 8.16 19.45 -2.55
CA ARG A 152 8.91 18.87 -3.66
C ARG A 152 10.20 18.19 -3.20
N MET A 153 10.39 16.95 -3.63
CA MET A 153 11.68 16.27 -3.59
C MET A 153 12.37 16.38 -4.95
N ARG A 154 13.53 17.02 -4.98
CA ARG A 154 14.44 17.16 -6.14
C ARG A 154 15.82 16.67 -5.73
N ASP A 155 16.79 16.81 -6.64
CA ASP A 155 18.18 16.40 -6.44
C ASP A 155 18.77 16.82 -5.09
N ALA A 156 18.60 18.08 -4.70
CA ALA A 156 19.13 18.60 -3.44
C ALA A 156 18.61 17.81 -2.23
N GLN A 157 17.32 17.50 -2.21
CA GLN A 157 16.68 16.72 -1.14
C GLN A 157 17.02 15.23 -1.23
N ALA A 158 17.10 14.67 -2.44
CA ALA A 158 17.52 13.29 -2.64
C ALA A 158 18.91 13.02 -2.08
N ARG A 159 19.84 13.96 -2.28
CA ARG A 159 21.21 13.91 -1.75
C ARG A 159 21.31 14.03 -0.22
N MET A 160 20.21 14.37 0.46
CA MET A 160 20.16 14.44 1.93
C MET A 160 19.76 13.10 2.59
N LEU A 161 19.39 12.10 1.81
CA LEU A 161 19.17 10.75 2.33
C LEU A 161 20.48 10.18 2.86
N LYS A 162 20.41 9.51 4.01
CA LYS A 162 21.55 8.83 4.60
C LYS A 162 21.41 7.32 4.39
N PRO A 163 22.38 6.65 3.75
CA PRO A 163 22.26 5.22 3.44
C PRO A 163 22.10 4.36 4.70
N GLU A 164 22.64 4.79 5.84
CA GLU A 164 22.54 4.08 7.13
C GLU A 164 21.10 4.02 7.69
N ALA A 165 20.17 4.80 7.14
CA ALA A 165 18.75 4.69 7.51
C ALA A 165 18.07 3.47 6.87
N PHE A 166 18.69 2.90 5.83
CA PHE A 166 18.10 1.82 5.03
C PHE A 166 18.76 0.48 5.33
N ASP A 167 17.97 -0.58 5.25
CA ASP A 167 18.50 -1.93 5.30
C ASP A 167 19.33 -2.25 4.04
N LEU A 168 20.33 -3.14 4.18
CA LEU A 168 21.14 -3.65 3.05
C LEU A 168 20.31 -4.33 1.95
N ARG A 169 19.12 -4.86 2.28
CA ARG A 169 18.15 -5.43 1.33
C ARG A 169 16.88 -4.58 1.26
N GLY A 170 16.99 -3.31 1.66
CA GLY A 170 15.93 -2.33 1.60
C GLY A 170 15.43 -2.15 0.17
N LYS A 171 14.23 -1.59 0.05
CA LYS A 171 13.63 -1.27 -1.24
C LYS A 171 12.95 0.08 -1.19
N ILE A 172 13.09 0.86 -2.25
CA ILE A 172 12.33 2.09 -2.44
C ILE A 172 11.46 1.89 -3.69
N HIS A 173 10.15 2.11 -3.60
CA HIS A 173 9.30 2.19 -4.79
C HIS A 173 8.78 3.63 -4.92
N SER A 174 9.07 4.25 -6.07
CA SER A 174 8.44 5.51 -6.46
C SER A 174 7.32 5.22 -7.44
N TYR A 175 6.09 5.51 -7.03
CA TYR A 175 4.93 5.51 -7.89
C TYR A 175 4.63 6.91 -8.44
N ALA A 176 5.54 7.88 -8.26
CA ALA A 176 5.44 9.17 -8.92
C ALA A 176 5.79 9.06 -10.40
N CYS A 177 5.10 9.85 -11.22
CA CYS A 177 5.27 9.84 -12.66
C CYS A 177 6.72 10.11 -13.05
N ARG A 178 7.29 9.29 -13.94
CA ARG A 178 8.57 9.53 -14.63
C ARG A 178 9.77 9.70 -13.70
N THR A 179 9.70 9.23 -12.45
CA THR A 179 10.86 9.27 -11.54
C THR A 179 12.06 8.52 -12.12
N GLY A 180 11.81 7.48 -12.93
CA GLY A 180 12.84 6.70 -13.61
C GLY A 180 13.27 7.23 -14.98
N LEU A 181 12.88 8.44 -15.39
CA LEU A 181 13.28 9.04 -16.67
C LEU A 181 14.27 10.18 -16.42
N GLY A 182 15.34 10.27 -17.22
CA GLY A 182 16.35 11.34 -17.10
C GLY A 182 16.23 12.45 -18.13
N ILE A 183 15.54 12.21 -19.24
CA ILE A 183 15.23 13.23 -20.25
C ILE A 183 13.88 13.89 -20.01
N ASP A 184 13.76 15.16 -20.38
CA ASP A 184 12.48 15.88 -20.36
C ASP A 184 11.62 15.48 -21.55
N ALA A 185 10.91 14.35 -21.41
CA ALA A 185 9.96 13.85 -22.41
C ALA A 185 8.57 13.65 -21.80
N ASP A 186 7.59 14.40 -22.32
CA ASP A 186 6.22 14.35 -21.82
C ASP A 186 5.35 13.29 -22.54
N VAL A 187 5.52 13.14 -23.85
CA VAL A 187 4.61 12.34 -24.70
C VAL A 187 5.31 11.16 -25.37
N TYR A 188 6.54 11.32 -25.83
CA TYR A 188 7.26 10.31 -26.61
C TYR A 188 8.77 10.47 -26.43
N VAL A 189 9.48 9.35 -26.33
CA VAL A 189 10.94 9.24 -26.47
C VAL A 189 11.23 8.61 -27.82
N SER A 190 12.06 9.26 -28.63
CA SER A 190 12.31 8.84 -30.01
C SER A 190 13.02 7.50 -30.08
N GLU A 191 12.78 6.74 -31.16
CA GLU A 191 13.54 5.52 -31.41
C GLU A 191 15.04 5.85 -31.55
N GLY A 192 15.87 5.25 -30.71
CA GLY A 192 17.31 5.52 -30.65
C GLY A 192 17.72 6.72 -29.76
N GLU A 193 16.77 7.45 -29.19
CA GLU A 193 17.05 8.45 -28.16
C GLU A 193 17.33 7.76 -26.82
N ASP A 194 18.43 8.13 -26.17
CA ASP A 194 18.78 7.60 -24.85
C ASP A 194 17.84 8.20 -23.79
N PRO A 195 17.04 7.39 -23.05
CA PRO A 195 16.17 7.88 -21.98
C PRO A 195 16.91 8.49 -20.78
N LEU A 196 18.25 8.40 -20.77
CA LEU A 196 19.16 8.86 -19.71
C LEU A 196 18.75 8.32 -18.33
N TYR A 197 18.43 7.03 -18.25
CA TYR A 197 18.04 6.38 -16.98
C TYR A 197 19.03 6.64 -15.84
N GLU A 198 20.32 6.72 -16.17
CA GLU A 198 21.40 6.98 -15.22
C GLU A 198 21.41 8.41 -14.64
N GLN A 199 20.72 9.34 -15.30
CA GLN A 199 20.54 10.73 -14.86
C GLN A 199 19.17 10.94 -14.19
N SER A 200 18.35 9.89 -14.08
CA SER A 200 17.02 9.99 -13.46
C SER A 200 17.10 10.23 -11.95
N LEU A 201 16.03 10.80 -11.40
CA LEU A 201 15.90 10.94 -9.95
C LEU A 201 15.92 9.56 -9.25
N ALA A 202 15.37 8.52 -9.88
CA ALA A 202 15.42 7.15 -9.36
C ALA A 202 16.86 6.66 -9.18
N GLN A 203 17.74 6.89 -10.16
CA GLN A 203 19.14 6.51 -10.05
C GLN A 203 19.86 7.34 -8.97
N LEU A 204 19.59 8.64 -8.86
CA LEU A 204 20.14 9.48 -7.80
C LEU A 204 19.72 9.01 -6.40
N LEU A 205 18.45 8.64 -6.23
CA LEU A 205 17.93 8.06 -4.98
C LEU A 205 18.63 6.74 -4.66
N ALA A 206 18.79 5.86 -5.65
CA ALA A 206 19.44 4.56 -5.46
C ALA A 206 20.90 4.72 -5.01
N ASN A 207 21.63 5.60 -5.69
CA ASN A 207 23.02 5.91 -5.38
C ASN A 207 23.17 6.56 -3.99
N THR A 208 22.30 7.50 -3.63
CA THR A 208 22.42 8.20 -2.34
C THR A 208 22.01 7.31 -1.16
N ALA A 209 20.89 6.60 -1.29
CA ALA A 209 20.38 5.72 -0.24
C ALA A 209 21.10 4.36 -0.17
N GLN A 210 21.98 4.06 -1.13
CA GLN A 210 22.61 2.74 -1.31
C GLN A 210 21.57 1.60 -1.25
N THR A 211 20.40 1.87 -1.83
CA THR A 211 19.21 1.01 -1.76
C THR A 211 18.55 0.96 -3.13
N PRO A 212 18.21 -0.21 -3.70
CA PRO A 212 17.55 -0.27 -5.00
C PRO A 212 16.21 0.49 -5.03
N VAL A 213 15.98 1.20 -6.14
CA VAL A 213 14.77 1.97 -6.39
C VAL A 213 14.00 1.35 -7.55
N TRP A 214 12.70 1.15 -7.40
CA TRP A 214 11.79 0.79 -8.48
C TRP A 214 10.94 2.00 -8.86
N ALA A 215 11.01 2.41 -10.13
CA ALA A 215 10.28 3.56 -10.61
C ALA A 215 9.79 3.38 -12.04
N PHE A 216 8.70 4.06 -12.39
CA PHE A 216 8.26 4.15 -13.77
C PHE A 216 9.08 5.22 -14.52
N ALA A 217 9.54 4.89 -15.73
CA ALA A 217 9.96 5.89 -16.71
C ALA A 217 8.76 6.61 -17.36
N ARG A 218 7.55 6.04 -17.19
CA ARG A 218 6.28 6.60 -17.66
C ARG A 218 5.56 7.37 -16.57
N ARG A 219 4.52 8.12 -16.97
CA ARG A 219 3.47 8.59 -16.08
C ARG A 219 2.89 7.41 -15.30
N SER A 220 2.52 7.67 -14.06
CA SER A 220 1.90 6.69 -13.19
C SER A 220 0.39 6.84 -13.26
N ASN A 221 -0.31 5.74 -13.48
CA ASN A 221 -1.75 5.75 -13.60
C ASN A 221 -2.43 5.14 -12.37
N TYR A 222 -3.26 5.97 -11.75
CA TYR A 222 -4.02 5.71 -10.54
C TYR A 222 -5.52 5.50 -10.81
N ASP A 223 -5.94 5.45 -12.08
CA ASP A 223 -7.33 5.32 -12.53
C ASP A 223 -8.06 4.10 -11.96
N GLN A 224 -7.34 3.02 -11.66
CA GLN A 224 -7.91 1.79 -11.10
C GLN A 224 -7.86 1.74 -9.56
N THR A 225 -7.56 2.84 -8.88
CA THR A 225 -7.60 2.90 -7.40
C THR A 225 -8.93 2.38 -6.85
N TYR A 226 -10.04 2.67 -7.54
CA TYR A 226 -11.39 2.25 -7.16
C TYR A 226 -11.91 1.03 -7.93
N GLY A 227 -11.02 0.33 -8.63
CA GLY A 227 -11.34 -0.80 -9.50
C GLY A 227 -11.38 -0.43 -10.97
N SER A 228 -11.26 -1.44 -11.82
CA SER A 228 -11.37 -1.32 -13.27
C SER A 228 -12.82 -1.24 -13.75
N SER A 229 -13.02 -1.10 -15.06
CA SER A 229 -14.34 -1.25 -15.71
C SER A 229 -14.98 -2.60 -15.40
N GLU A 230 -14.17 -3.66 -15.42
CA GLU A 230 -14.60 -5.03 -15.15
C GLU A 230 -15.02 -5.19 -13.69
N ASP A 231 -14.26 -4.62 -12.75
CA ASP A 231 -14.61 -4.62 -11.32
C ASP A 231 -15.97 -3.98 -11.07
N ARG A 232 -16.24 -2.83 -11.74
CA ARG A 232 -17.53 -2.13 -11.63
C ARG A 232 -18.68 -2.93 -12.26
N ALA A 233 -18.46 -3.53 -13.42
CA ALA A 233 -19.46 -4.38 -14.08
C ALA A 233 -19.80 -5.63 -13.26
N ALA A 234 -18.81 -6.19 -12.54
CA ALA A 234 -18.98 -7.39 -11.73
C ALA A 234 -19.67 -7.13 -10.36
N LEU A 235 -19.64 -5.88 -9.85
CA LEU A 235 -20.04 -5.56 -8.47
C LEU A 235 -21.46 -6.01 -8.11
N THR A 236 -22.45 -5.80 -8.99
CA THR A 236 -23.84 -6.20 -8.71
C THR A 236 -23.96 -7.72 -8.56
N GLY A 237 -23.30 -8.48 -9.45
CA GLY A 237 -23.25 -9.94 -9.37
C GLY A 237 -22.56 -10.41 -8.09
N ALA A 238 -21.45 -9.76 -7.71
CA ALA A 238 -20.74 -10.04 -6.47
C ALA A 238 -21.63 -9.79 -5.23
N ARG A 239 -22.33 -8.65 -5.18
CA ARG A 239 -23.28 -8.32 -4.10
C ARG A 239 -24.36 -9.39 -3.96
N ASN A 240 -24.94 -9.83 -5.07
CA ASN A 240 -25.98 -10.87 -5.06
C ASN A 240 -25.46 -12.20 -4.51
N ARG A 241 -24.28 -12.66 -4.95
CA ARG A 241 -23.67 -13.91 -4.45
C ARG A 241 -23.31 -13.82 -2.98
N VAL A 242 -22.67 -12.72 -2.55
CA VAL A 242 -22.31 -12.50 -1.13
C VAL A 242 -23.56 -12.49 -0.24
N GLN A 243 -24.63 -11.82 -0.67
CA GLN A 243 -25.89 -11.78 0.07
C GLN A 243 -26.59 -13.14 0.12
N ALA A 244 -26.60 -13.88 -1.01
CA ALA A 244 -27.16 -15.21 -1.08
C ALA A 244 -26.44 -16.18 -0.11
N ASP A 245 -25.11 -16.16 -0.10
CA ASP A 245 -24.29 -16.95 0.81
C ASP A 245 -24.56 -16.59 2.28
N ALA A 246 -24.67 -15.30 2.60
CA ALA A 246 -24.99 -14.83 3.95
C ALA A 246 -26.39 -15.31 4.41
N ASN A 247 -27.39 -15.24 3.53
CA ASN A 247 -28.74 -15.70 3.79
C ASN A 247 -28.79 -17.22 3.98
N ALA A 248 -28.11 -17.98 3.12
CA ALA A 248 -28.01 -19.43 3.23
C ALA A 248 -27.35 -19.85 4.56
N MET A 249 -26.25 -19.19 4.95
CA MET A 249 -25.59 -19.43 6.24
C MET A 249 -26.49 -19.08 7.43
N LYS A 250 -27.30 -18.01 7.34
CA LYS A 250 -28.27 -17.65 8.39
C LYS A 250 -29.37 -18.72 8.52
N ALA A 251 -29.88 -19.23 7.42
CA ALA A 251 -30.87 -20.30 7.41
C ALA A 251 -30.28 -21.60 8.00
N TYR A 252 -29.06 -21.97 7.59
CA TYR A 252 -28.32 -23.11 8.13
C TYR A 252 -28.13 -23.02 9.64
N ARG A 253 -27.68 -21.87 10.17
CA ARG A 253 -27.50 -21.68 11.63
C ARG A 253 -28.81 -21.87 12.41
N ARG A 254 -29.94 -21.42 11.85
CA ARG A 254 -31.27 -21.63 12.46
C ARG A 254 -31.65 -23.11 12.46
N GLN A 255 -31.50 -23.80 11.33
CA GLN A 255 -31.76 -25.24 11.22
C GLN A 255 -30.88 -26.04 12.19
N LEU A 256 -29.59 -25.73 12.25
CA LEU A 256 -28.64 -26.40 13.15
C LEU A 256 -29.03 -26.22 14.62
N SER A 257 -29.40 -25.01 15.03
CA SER A 257 -29.85 -24.75 16.40
C SER A 257 -31.13 -25.53 16.74
N GLN A 258 -32.11 -25.57 15.83
CA GLN A 258 -33.35 -26.33 16.03
C GLN A 258 -33.10 -27.84 16.06
N TYR A 259 -32.21 -28.35 15.22
CA TYR A 259 -31.76 -29.74 15.24
C TYR A 259 -31.09 -30.08 16.57
N GLN A 260 -30.15 -29.26 17.05
CA GLN A 260 -29.45 -29.46 18.33
C GLN A 260 -30.42 -29.51 19.52
N LYS A 261 -31.40 -28.59 19.57
CA LYS A 261 -32.42 -28.60 20.62
C LYS A 261 -33.25 -29.88 20.62
N ARG A 262 -33.69 -30.35 19.44
CA ARG A 262 -34.46 -31.59 19.32
C ARG A 262 -33.61 -32.82 19.68
N LEU A 263 -32.36 -32.86 19.24
CA LEU A 263 -31.43 -33.93 19.54
C LEU A 263 -31.18 -34.05 21.05
N GLU A 264 -30.99 -32.93 21.74
CA GLU A 264 -30.82 -32.90 23.19
C GLU A 264 -32.07 -33.41 23.92
N ALA A 265 -33.25 -32.92 23.56
CA ALA A 265 -34.51 -33.38 24.13
C ALA A 265 -34.73 -34.89 23.92
N HIS A 266 -34.39 -35.41 22.72
CA HIS A 266 -34.48 -36.84 22.43
C HIS A 266 -33.51 -37.68 23.26
N ARG A 267 -32.27 -37.21 23.43
CA ARG A 267 -31.26 -37.89 24.27
C ARG A 267 -31.67 -37.94 25.73
N GLN A 268 -32.29 -36.88 26.24
CA GLN A 268 -32.84 -36.84 27.59
C GLN A 268 -34.02 -37.81 27.75
N ALA A 269 -34.97 -37.77 26.81
CA ALA A 269 -36.16 -38.65 26.85
C ALA A 269 -35.81 -40.14 26.70
N SER A 270 -34.78 -40.46 25.92
CA SER A 270 -34.31 -41.85 25.71
C SER A 270 -33.27 -42.31 26.74
N ASN A 271 -32.86 -41.44 27.67
CA ASN A 271 -31.75 -41.67 28.61
C ASN A 271 -30.48 -42.21 27.93
N ASN A 272 -30.23 -41.78 26.69
CA ASN A 272 -29.10 -42.24 25.88
C ASN A 272 -28.34 -41.02 25.32
N PRO A 273 -27.16 -40.69 25.85
CA PRO A 273 -26.42 -39.48 25.49
C PRO A 273 -25.87 -39.51 24.05
N ILE A 274 -25.79 -40.68 23.42
CA ILE A 274 -25.30 -40.85 22.06
C ILE A 274 -26.42 -41.09 21.04
N ALA A 275 -27.68 -41.06 21.45
CA ALA A 275 -28.81 -41.22 20.53
C ALA A 275 -28.78 -40.16 19.42
N ALA A 276 -29.06 -40.58 18.20
CA ALA A 276 -29.36 -39.70 17.06
C ALA A 276 -30.87 -39.49 16.94
N LEU A 277 -31.30 -38.44 16.23
CA LEU A 277 -32.71 -38.29 15.89
C LEU A 277 -33.10 -39.35 14.85
N PRO A 278 -34.23 -40.05 15.02
CA PRO A 278 -34.77 -40.95 14.00
C PRO A 278 -35.07 -40.17 12.71
N ASP A 279 -34.70 -40.73 11.56
CA ASP A 279 -35.01 -40.21 10.22
C ASP A 279 -34.56 -38.77 9.92
N GLU A 280 -33.71 -38.19 10.76
CA GLU A 280 -33.19 -36.84 10.57
C GLU A 280 -31.67 -36.82 10.65
N SER A 281 -31.05 -36.19 9.65
CA SER A 281 -29.60 -35.97 9.63
C SER A 281 -29.25 -34.55 10.05
N SER A 282 -28.06 -34.37 10.66
CA SER A 282 -27.56 -33.04 10.99
C SER A 282 -27.55 -32.15 9.73
N PRO A 283 -28.08 -30.91 9.81
CA PRO A 283 -27.99 -29.96 8.71
C PRO A 283 -26.54 -29.83 8.21
N ARG A 284 -26.38 -29.72 6.90
CA ARG A 284 -25.09 -29.52 6.24
C ARG A 284 -24.87 -28.03 5.95
N PRO A 285 -23.65 -27.50 6.13
CA PRO A 285 -23.35 -26.12 5.77
C PRO A 285 -23.55 -25.91 4.27
N PRO A 286 -24.12 -24.77 3.85
CA PRO A 286 -24.29 -24.46 2.43
C PRO A 286 -22.92 -24.24 1.76
N GLN A 287 -22.83 -24.60 0.49
CA GLN A 287 -21.67 -24.29 -0.33
C GLN A 287 -21.66 -22.81 -0.68
N LYS A 288 -20.51 -22.15 -0.48
CA LYS A 288 -20.33 -20.75 -0.87
C LYS A 288 -20.29 -20.61 -2.38
N THR A 289 -20.98 -19.60 -2.89
CA THR A 289 -21.03 -19.25 -4.30
C THR A 289 -20.19 -18.01 -4.62
N ALA A 290 -19.96 -17.13 -3.64
CA ALA A 290 -19.12 -15.95 -3.80
C ALA A 290 -17.64 -16.29 -3.73
N SER A 291 -16.86 -15.82 -4.72
CA SER A 291 -15.40 -15.93 -4.71
C SER A 291 -14.75 -15.02 -3.66
N ALA A 292 -13.45 -15.18 -3.43
CA ALA A 292 -12.69 -14.26 -2.59
C ALA A 292 -12.68 -12.83 -3.18
N ASP A 293 -12.59 -12.73 -4.51
CA ASP A 293 -12.63 -11.46 -5.23
C ASP A 293 -14.01 -10.79 -5.13
N ASP A 294 -15.10 -11.56 -5.21
CA ASP A 294 -16.46 -11.04 -4.99
C ASP A 294 -16.58 -10.42 -3.61
N GLN A 295 -16.11 -11.13 -2.58
CA GLN A 295 -16.14 -10.63 -1.22
C GLN A 295 -15.26 -9.38 -1.06
N ALA A 296 -14.09 -9.34 -1.70
CA ALA A 296 -13.23 -8.17 -1.68
C ALA A 296 -13.89 -6.96 -2.35
N LEU A 297 -14.44 -7.11 -3.55
CA LEU A 297 -15.13 -6.05 -4.29
C LEU A 297 -16.30 -5.48 -3.48
N VAL A 298 -17.08 -6.33 -2.82
CA VAL A 298 -18.19 -5.89 -1.96
C VAL A 298 -17.68 -5.15 -0.72
N ARG A 299 -16.62 -5.62 -0.05
CA ARG A 299 -16.04 -4.91 1.11
C ARG A 299 -15.51 -3.52 0.73
N HIS A 300 -14.76 -3.44 -0.37
CA HIS A 300 -14.26 -2.18 -0.92
C HIS A 300 -15.41 -1.20 -1.24
N ALA A 301 -16.45 -1.68 -1.94
CA ALA A 301 -17.61 -0.84 -2.26
C ALA A 301 -18.33 -0.34 -1.01
N ASN A 302 -18.65 -1.24 -0.07
CA ASN A 302 -19.36 -0.87 1.16
C ASN A 302 -18.55 0.10 2.03
N SER A 303 -17.23 -0.09 2.14
CA SER A 303 -16.37 0.82 2.89
C SER A 303 -16.41 2.23 2.30
N ARG A 304 -16.35 2.37 0.98
CA ARG A 304 -16.40 3.68 0.34
C ARG A 304 -17.76 4.35 0.50
N ASP A 305 -18.83 3.58 0.32
CA ASP A 305 -20.20 4.07 0.50
C ASP A 305 -20.38 4.62 1.93
N GLU A 306 -19.82 3.95 2.94
CA GLU A 306 -19.84 4.35 4.35
C GLU A 306 -19.08 5.66 4.63
N TYR A 307 -17.84 5.80 4.14
CA TYR A 307 -17.06 7.03 4.34
C TYR A 307 -17.58 8.19 3.50
N GLU A 308 -18.09 7.93 2.30
CA GLU A 308 -18.70 8.98 1.48
C GLU A 308 -19.94 9.56 2.17
N GLN A 309 -20.74 8.73 2.85
CA GLN A 309 -21.89 9.18 3.64
C GLN A 309 -21.49 9.89 4.93
N SER A 310 -20.48 9.41 5.65
CA SER A 310 -20.14 9.91 6.99
C SER A 310 -19.20 11.12 7.00
N ILE A 311 -18.22 11.17 6.10
CA ILE A 311 -17.21 12.24 6.03
C ILE A 311 -17.17 12.94 4.67
N GLY A 312 -18.00 12.53 3.71
CA GLY A 312 -18.09 13.18 2.41
C GLY A 312 -16.91 12.88 1.48
N TYR A 313 -16.13 11.82 1.73
CA TYR A 313 -15.01 11.37 0.90
C TYR A 313 -15.06 9.86 0.65
N PRO A 314 -14.74 9.38 -0.56
CA PRO A 314 -14.65 7.95 -0.86
C PRO A 314 -13.31 7.35 -0.35
N LEU A 315 -13.08 7.47 0.96
CA LEU A 315 -12.04 6.75 1.68
C LEU A 315 -12.39 5.26 1.68
N ASP A 316 -11.43 4.42 1.34
CA ASP A 316 -11.61 2.97 1.35
C ASP A 316 -10.75 2.39 2.47
N ALA A 317 -11.36 1.86 3.53
CA ALA A 317 -10.63 1.26 4.65
C ALA A 317 -9.96 -0.07 4.28
N GLU A 318 -10.24 -0.62 3.09
CA GLU A 318 -9.46 -1.70 2.50
C GLU A 318 -8.30 -1.19 1.62
N GLY A 319 -8.23 0.12 1.39
CA GLY A 319 -7.31 0.77 0.45
C GLY A 319 -7.75 0.64 -1.00
N ALA A 320 -6.83 0.90 -1.92
CA ALA A 320 -7.06 0.75 -3.35
C ALA A 320 -7.38 -0.71 -3.74
N VAL A 321 -8.28 -0.85 -4.72
CA VAL A 321 -8.68 -2.15 -5.30
C VAL A 321 -7.55 -2.71 -6.16
N ARG A 322 -6.96 -1.88 -7.02
CA ARG A 322 -5.86 -2.26 -7.92
C ARG A 322 -4.61 -1.40 -7.67
N PRO A 323 -3.40 -1.96 -7.89
CA PRO A 323 -2.16 -1.21 -7.72
C PRO A 323 -2.03 -0.11 -8.79
N VAL A 324 -1.09 0.81 -8.56
CA VAL A 324 -0.63 1.77 -9.56
C VAL A 324 -0.03 1.03 -10.75
N ARG A 325 -0.32 1.48 -11.96
CA ARG A 325 0.21 0.93 -13.21
C ARG A 325 1.01 1.97 -13.99
N ALA A 326 1.84 1.52 -14.93
CA ALA A 326 2.39 2.41 -15.92
C ALA A 326 1.26 3.00 -16.78
N GLY A 327 1.31 4.31 -16.98
CA GLY A 327 0.51 5.01 -17.98
C GLY A 327 1.07 4.83 -19.38
N ASP A 328 0.44 5.50 -20.33
CA ASP A 328 0.76 5.32 -21.75
C ASP A 328 1.90 6.24 -22.22
N SER A 329 2.19 7.33 -21.50
CA SER A 329 3.19 8.33 -21.88
C SER A 329 4.34 8.50 -20.86
N PRO A 330 5.55 8.89 -21.30
CA PRO A 330 5.93 8.90 -22.70
C PRO A 330 5.97 7.48 -23.30
N THR A 331 5.56 7.35 -24.57
CA THR A 331 5.80 6.13 -25.35
C THR A 331 7.29 6.03 -25.70
N GLY A 332 7.76 4.87 -26.18
CA GLY A 332 9.19 4.65 -26.48
C GLY A 332 10.02 4.13 -25.30
N VAL A 333 9.51 4.21 -24.06
CA VAL A 333 10.13 3.62 -22.86
C VAL A 333 9.28 2.48 -22.29
N PRO A 334 9.81 1.55 -21.47
CA PRO A 334 9.05 0.41 -20.95
C PRO A 334 7.83 0.79 -20.09
N ALA A 335 6.74 0.03 -20.24
CA ALA A 335 5.50 0.18 -19.47
C ALA A 335 5.52 -0.63 -18.14
N THR A 336 6.66 -0.63 -17.45
CA THR A 336 6.87 -1.42 -16.23
C THR A 336 7.70 -0.63 -15.23
N LEU A 337 7.71 -1.05 -13.97
CA LEU A 337 8.69 -0.57 -13.01
C LEU A 337 10.08 -1.04 -13.45
N LEU A 338 11.01 -0.10 -13.55
CA LEU A 338 12.43 -0.35 -13.77
C LEU A 338 13.15 -0.38 -12.43
N GLU A 339 14.10 -1.29 -12.28
CA GLU A 339 14.97 -1.38 -11.10
C GLU A 339 16.25 -0.56 -11.35
N PHE A 340 16.52 0.39 -10.47
CA PHE A 340 17.73 1.21 -10.43
C PHE A 340 18.56 0.77 -9.24
N LYS A 341 19.77 0.27 -9.49
CA LYS A 341 20.67 -0.25 -8.45
C LYS A 341 21.73 0.80 -8.10
N PRO A 342 22.19 0.86 -6.84
CA PRO A 342 23.33 1.70 -6.49
C PRO A 342 24.55 1.37 -7.36
N GLN A 343 25.27 2.40 -7.81
CA GLN A 343 26.49 2.30 -8.63
C GLN A 343 27.76 2.52 -7.82
#